data_AF-A0A7J4M004-F1
#
_entry.id   AF-A0A7J4M004-F1
#
_cell.length_a   1.000
_cell.length_b   1.000
_cell.length_c   1.000
_cell.angle_alpha   90.00
_cell.angle_beta   90.00
_cell.angle_gamma   90.00
#
_symmetry.space_group_name_H-M   'P 1'
#
loop_
_entity.id
_entity.type
_entity.pdbx_description
1 polymer ?
#
loop_
_entity_poly.entity_id
_entity_poly.type
_entity_poly.pdbx_seq_one_letter_code
_entity_poly.pdbx_strand_id
1 'polypeptide(L)'
;MELFTAFLFGLLAMVCYGISNFTVQPLTRELPGPVIVFYRNALLSSIIFIFLILFSVFQVAPYYLSLKYILIGLGVSLLGYIPYLTLVRALKVGTLGVIIPVTNTTLVFAVLFSFIFLGEVLSLSSGIAILIIFIGLILVSVKSFSKFSCDAETLLSPGVPIALFTSLMWGIMFTLWKIPAMG
;
A
#
# COMPACT_ATOMS: atom_id res chain seq x y z
N MET A 1 -6.56 -25.99 -5.87
CA MET A 1 -7.56 -24.96 -6.22
C MET A 1 -7.32 -23.65 -5.45
N GLU A 2 -6.98 -23.69 -4.17
CA GLU A 2 -6.77 -22.49 -3.34
C GLU A 2 -5.72 -21.50 -3.86
N LEU A 3 -4.57 -21.98 -4.38
CA LEU A 3 -3.52 -21.10 -4.93
C LEU A 3 -4.01 -20.29 -6.15
N PHE A 4 -4.80 -20.91 -7.02
CA PHE A 4 -5.36 -20.24 -8.20
C PHE A 4 -6.35 -19.15 -7.80
N THR A 5 -7.20 -19.45 -6.81
CA THR A 5 -8.16 -18.49 -6.26
C THR A 5 -7.46 -17.32 -5.56
N ALA A 6 -6.40 -17.58 -4.80
CA ALA A 6 -5.58 -16.53 -4.17
C ALA A 6 -4.93 -15.61 -5.21
N PHE A 7 -4.40 -16.19 -6.29
CA PHE A 7 -3.84 -15.42 -7.42
C PHE A 7 -4.89 -14.51 -8.07
N LEU A 8 -6.10 -15.02 -8.34
CA LEU A 8 -7.19 -14.25 -8.95
C LEU A 8 -7.62 -13.07 -8.06
N PHE A 9 -7.80 -13.31 -6.76
CA PHE A 9 -8.15 -12.23 -5.83
C PHE A 9 -7.04 -11.19 -5.71
N GLY A 10 -5.77 -11.61 -5.74
CA GLY A 10 -4.63 -10.70 -5.78
C GLY A 10 -4.65 -9.81 -7.03
N LEU A 11 -4.89 -10.38 -8.21
CA LEU A 11 -4.98 -9.63 -9.46
C LEU A 11 -6.15 -8.64 -9.45
N LEU A 12 -7.32 -9.08 -9.01
CA LEU A 12 -8.51 -8.23 -8.88
C LEU A 12 -8.24 -7.05 -7.93
N ALA A 13 -7.63 -7.31 -6.78
CA ALA A 13 -7.27 -6.28 -5.82
C ALA A 13 -6.32 -5.24 -6.44
N MET A 14 -5.35 -5.66 -7.25
CA MET A 14 -4.41 -4.75 -7.92
C MET A 14 -5.10 -3.86 -8.95
N VAL A 15 -6.07 -4.38 -9.72
CA VAL A 15 -6.86 -3.58 -10.66
C VAL A 15 -7.69 -2.54 -9.90
N CYS A 16 -8.40 -2.95 -8.86
CA CYS A 16 -9.17 -2.03 -8.01
C CYS A 16 -8.29 -0.96 -7.37
N TYR A 17 -7.10 -1.34 -6.89
CA TYR A 17 -6.14 -0.41 -6.30
C TYR A 17 -5.61 0.61 -7.32
N GLY A 18 -5.33 0.18 -8.56
CA GLY A 18 -4.95 1.05 -9.66
C GLY A 18 -6.02 2.10 -9.98
N ILE A 19 -7.28 1.67 -10.12
CA ILE A 19 -8.42 2.57 -10.39
C ILE A 19 -8.63 3.54 -9.21
N SER A 20 -8.51 3.06 -7.97
CA SER A 20 -8.58 3.91 -6.77
C SER A 20 -7.52 5.00 -6.77
N ASN A 21 -6.28 4.71 -7.16
CA ASN A 21 -5.21 5.71 -7.18
C ASN A 21 -5.38 6.72 -8.32
N PHE A 22 -5.83 6.25 -9.48
CA PHE A 22 -6.14 7.10 -10.62
C PHE A 22 -7.20 8.16 -10.30
N THR A 23 -8.28 7.75 -9.64
CA THR A 23 -9.38 8.63 -9.25
C THR A 23 -9.03 9.60 -8.12
N VAL A 24 -8.10 9.21 -7.23
CA VAL A 24 -7.67 10.06 -6.11
C VAL A 24 -6.81 11.25 -6.56
N GLN A 25 -5.99 11.10 -7.60
CA GLN A 25 -5.06 12.19 -7.99
C GLN A 25 -5.77 13.52 -8.31
N PRO A 26 -6.81 13.58 -9.16
CA PRO A 26 -7.57 14.82 -9.38
C PRO A 26 -8.13 15.40 -8.08
N LEU A 27 -8.70 14.55 -7.21
CA LEU A 27 -9.29 14.96 -5.94
C LEU A 27 -8.27 15.61 -4.99
N THR A 28 -7.01 15.16 -5.00
CA THR A 28 -5.94 15.74 -4.17
C THR A 28 -5.65 17.22 -4.46
N ARG A 29 -6.00 17.70 -5.65
CA ARG A 29 -5.81 19.09 -6.08
C ARG A 29 -6.93 19.99 -5.58
N GLU A 30 -8.15 19.47 -5.52
CA GLU A 30 -9.36 20.21 -5.17
C GLU A 30 -9.66 20.17 -3.67
N LEU A 31 -9.32 19.06 -3.00
CA LEU A 31 -9.68 18.83 -1.59
C LEU A 31 -8.46 18.80 -0.66
N PRO A 32 -8.63 19.16 0.63
CA PRO A 32 -7.60 18.94 1.64
C PRO A 32 -7.35 17.45 1.86
N GLY A 33 -6.07 17.07 2.03
CA GLY A 33 -5.67 15.66 2.18
C GLY A 33 -6.43 14.90 3.28
N PRO A 34 -6.52 15.42 4.51
CA PRO A 34 -7.24 14.74 5.60
C PRO A 34 -8.71 14.43 5.28
N VAL A 35 -9.38 15.28 4.49
CA VAL A 35 -10.78 15.09 4.08
C VAL A 35 -10.91 13.89 3.15
N ILE A 36 -10.02 13.76 2.16
CA ILE A 36 -9.99 12.62 1.24
C ILE A 36 -9.76 11.32 2.01
N VAL A 37 -8.78 11.33 2.93
CA VAL A 37 -8.48 10.14 3.75
C VAL A 37 -9.65 9.78 4.66
N PHE A 38 -10.32 10.78 5.25
CA PHE A 38 -11.48 10.56 6.09
C PHE A 38 -12.63 9.89 5.33
N TYR A 39 -13.08 10.47 4.20
CA TYR A 39 -14.18 9.90 3.43
C TYR A 39 -13.85 8.52 2.88
N ARG A 40 -12.61 8.29 2.41
CA ARG A 40 -12.19 6.97 1.95
C ARG A 40 -12.26 5.93 3.06
N ASN A 41 -11.68 6.20 4.23
CA ASN A 41 -11.69 5.23 5.32
C ASN A 41 -13.08 5.04 5.92
N ALA A 42 -13.85 6.11 6.10
CA ALA A 42 -15.19 6.06 6.69
C ALA A 42 -16.20 5.32 5.79
N LEU A 43 -16.24 5.61 4.48
CA LEU A 43 -17.17 4.94 3.57
C LEU A 43 -16.81 3.46 3.40
N LEU A 44 -15.53 3.14 3.18
CA LEU A 44 -15.11 1.75 2.93
C LEU A 44 -15.35 0.87 4.17
N SER A 45 -14.98 1.36 5.35
CA SER A 45 -15.19 0.64 6.61
C SER A 45 -16.68 0.45 6.90
N SER A 46 -17.50 1.47 6.67
CA SER A 46 -18.96 1.38 6.89
C SER A 46 -19.63 0.38 5.94
N ILE A 47 -19.28 0.40 4.65
CA ILE A 47 -19.84 -0.52 3.65
C ILE A 47 -19.43 -1.97 3.96
N ILE A 48 -18.14 -2.20 4.28
CA ILE A 48 -17.65 -3.53 4.64
C ILE A 48 -18.30 -4.00 5.94
N PHE A 49 -18.44 -3.13 6.94
CA PHE A 49 -19.10 -3.45 8.21
C PHE A 49 -20.57 -3.86 8.00
N ILE A 50 -21.32 -3.10 7.19
CA ILE A 50 -22.72 -3.43 6.84
C ILE A 50 -22.80 -4.76 6.08
N PHE A 51 -21.94 -4.96 5.08
CA PHE A 51 -21.91 -6.20 4.30
C PHE A 51 -21.61 -7.42 5.17
N LEU A 52 -20.66 -7.29 6.10
CA LEU A 52 -20.30 -8.37 7.03
C LEU A 52 -21.43 -8.71 8.01
N ILE A 53 -22.15 -7.70 8.53
CA ILE A 53 -23.33 -7.91 9.38
C ILE A 53 -24.43 -8.65 8.60
N LEU A 54 -24.63 -8.32 7.32
CA LEU A 54 -25.70 -8.92 6.51
C LEU A 54 -25.41 -10.39 6.13
N PHE A 55 -24.14 -10.77 5.95
CA PHE A 55 -23.77 -12.09 5.40
C PHE A 55 -23.17 -13.09 6.40
N SER A 56 -22.58 -12.63 7.52
CA SER A 56 -21.64 -13.49 8.29
C SER A 56 -21.90 -13.61 9.80
N VAL A 57 -22.96 -12.99 10.33
CA VAL A 57 -23.25 -12.92 11.78
C VAL A 57 -23.30 -14.28 12.49
N PHE A 58 -23.66 -15.38 11.83
CA PHE A 58 -23.82 -16.66 12.52
C PHE A 58 -22.57 -17.56 12.58
N GLN A 59 -21.53 -17.32 11.75
CA GLN A 59 -20.33 -18.19 11.72
C GLN A 59 -19.07 -17.55 12.32
N VAL A 60 -18.99 -16.22 12.38
CA VAL A 60 -17.77 -15.48 12.77
C VAL A 60 -17.98 -14.44 13.88
N ALA A 61 -19.21 -14.30 14.41
CA ALA A 61 -19.56 -13.40 15.53
C ALA A 61 -18.58 -13.37 16.72
N PRO A 62 -18.04 -14.49 17.25
CA PRO A 62 -17.16 -14.43 18.42
C PRO A 62 -15.80 -13.75 18.15
N TYR A 63 -15.35 -13.71 16.89
CA TYR A 63 -14.12 -13.02 16.51
C TYR A 63 -14.30 -11.49 16.46
N TYR A 64 -15.49 -11.00 16.06
CA TYR A 64 -15.76 -9.56 15.93
C TYR A 64 -15.96 -8.84 17.27
N LEU A 65 -16.44 -9.55 18.30
CA LEU A 65 -16.67 -8.99 19.64
C LEU A 65 -15.48 -9.14 20.59
N SER A 66 -14.42 -9.82 20.16
CA SER A 66 -13.22 -10.01 20.99
C SER A 66 -12.38 -8.74 21.00
N LEU A 67 -12.17 -8.20 22.21
CA LEU A 67 -11.39 -6.99 22.46
C LEU A 67 -9.99 -7.05 21.82
N LYS A 68 -9.38 -8.24 21.77
CA LYS A 68 -8.08 -8.46 21.12
C LYS A 68 -8.12 -8.07 19.63
N TYR A 69 -9.11 -8.56 18.88
CA TYR A 69 -9.19 -8.28 17.44
C TYR A 69 -9.66 -6.85 17.16
N ILE A 70 -10.48 -6.27 18.04
CA ILE A 70 -10.86 -4.85 17.96
C ILE A 70 -9.62 -3.96 18.13
N LEU A 71 -8.79 -4.21 19.14
CA LEU A 71 -7.55 -3.46 19.38
C LEU A 71 -6.55 -3.62 18.22
N ILE A 72 -6.41 -4.83 17.67
CA ILE A 72 -5.58 -5.07 16.48
C ILE A 72 -6.12 -4.28 15.29
N GLY A 73 -7.44 -4.33 15.02
CA GLY A 73 -8.08 -3.61 13.92
C GLY A 73 -7.93 -2.08 14.03
N LEU A 74 -8.11 -1.53 15.24
CA LEU A 74 -7.87 -0.11 15.52
C LEU A 74 -6.41 0.28 15.33
N GLY A 75 -5.47 -0.51 15.84
CA GLY A 75 -4.04 -0.27 15.65
C GLY A 75 -3.67 -0.27 14.17
N VAL A 76 -4.15 -1.25 13.42
CA VAL A 76 -3.96 -1.34 11.97
C VAL A 76 -4.54 -0.12 11.24
N SER A 77 -5.74 0.31 11.61
CA SER A 77 -6.41 1.46 10.97
C SER A 77 -5.66 2.77 11.22
N LEU A 78 -5.18 2.96 12.44
CA LEU A 78 -4.38 4.14 12.82
C LEU A 78 -3.03 4.16 12.10
N LEU A 79 -2.33 3.03 12.09
CA LEU A 79 -1.03 2.90 11.40
C LEU A 79 -1.17 3.07 9.89
N GLY A 80 -2.28 2.62 9.30
CA GLY A 80 -2.56 2.80 7.86
C GLY A 80 -2.95 4.21 7.45
N TYR A 81 -3.38 5.05 8.40
CA TYR A 81 -3.79 6.43 8.12
C TYR A 81 -2.61 7.30 7.68
N ILE A 82 -1.51 7.25 8.44
CA ILE A 82 -0.31 8.07 8.22
C ILE A 82 0.23 7.97 6.79
N PRO A 83 0.56 6.77 6.29
CA PRO A 83 1.14 6.66 4.97
C PRO A 83 0.16 6.98 3.84
N TYR A 84 -1.13 6.74 4.03
CA TYR A 84 -2.10 7.14 3.02
C TYR A 84 -2.25 8.68 2.96
N LEU A 85 -2.16 9.35 4.11
CA LEU A 85 -2.12 10.81 4.14
C LEU A 85 -0.89 11.37 3.41
N THR A 86 0.28 10.76 3.61
CA THR A 86 1.50 11.17 2.89
C THR A 86 1.43 10.82 1.40
N LEU A 87 0.77 9.73 1.01
CA LEU A 87 0.48 9.42 -0.40
C LEU A 87 -0.36 10.52 -1.05
N VAL A 88 -1.45 10.92 -0.41
CA VAL A 88 -2.32 12.00 -0.89
C VAL A 88 -1.54 13.31 -1.00
N ARG A 89 -0.64 13.59 -0.05
CA ARG A 89 0.24 14.75 -0.13
C ARG A 89 1.23 14.63 -1.30
N ALA A 90 1.84 13.48 -1.51
CA ALA A 90 2.78 13.23 -2.61
C ALA A 90 2.10 13.38 -3.98
N LEU A 91 0.88 12.84 -4.14
CA LEU A 91 0.06 12.97 -5.35
C LEU A 91 -0.38 14.41 -5.62
N LYS A 92 -0.52 15.24 -4.58
CA LYS A 92 -0.85 16.67 -4.73
C LYS A 92 0.30 17.47 -5.34
N VAL A 93 1.54 17.15 -4.98
CA VAL A 93 2.74 17.88 -5.41
C VAL A 93 3.54 17.17 -6.51
N GLY A 94 3.07 16.00 -6.98
CA GLY A 94 3.72 15.17 -7.97
C GLY A 94 2.75 14.56 -8.98
N THR A 95 3.29 13.89 -9.99
CA THR A 95 2.48 13.21 -11.01
C THR A 95 2.30 11.73 -10.65
N LEU A 96 1.11 11.18 -10.87
CA LEU A 96 0.80 9.77 -10.58
C LEU A 96 1.78 8.81 -11.26
N GLY A 97 2.18 9.11 -12.50
CA GLY A 97 3.15 8.32 -13.27
C GLY A 97 4.55 8.22 -12.64
N VAL A 98 4.90 9.10 -11.70
CA VAL A 98 6.17 9.03 -10.94
C VAL A 98 5.92 8.58 -9.51
N ILE A 99 4.92 9.18 -8.85
CA ILE A 99 4.64 8.95 -7.42
C ILE A 99 4.20 7.52 -7.12
N ILE A 100 3.36 6.91 -7.95
CA ILE A 100 2.87 5.54 -7.70
C ILE A 100 3.99 4.51 -7.86
N PRO A 101 4.78 4.52 -8.95
CA PRO A 101 5.94 3.63 -9.06
C PRO A 101 6.95 3.79 -7.92
N VAL A 102 7.25 5.03 -7.49
CA VAL A 102 8.09 5.27 -6.32
C VAL A 102 7.47 4.70 -5.06
N THR A 103 6.16 4.86 -4.86
CA THR A 103 5.46 4.31 -3.68
C THR A 103 5.51 2.77 -3.68
N ASN A 104 5.49 2.13 -4.84
CA ASN A 104 5.56 0.67 -4.95
C ASN A 104 6.92 0.08 -4.52
N THR A 105 7.95 0.91 -4.28
CA THR A 105 9.20 0.47 -3.62
C THR A 105 8.97 -0.04 -2.20
N THR A 106 7.77 0.16 -1.66
CA THR A 106 7.24 -0.46 -0.42
C THR A 106 7.60 -1.94 -0.32
N LEU A 107 7.54 -2.67 -1.44
CA LEU A 107 7.83 -4.09 -1.49
C LEU A 107 9.27 -4.41 -1.04
N VAL A 108 10.23 -3.57 -1.41
CA VAL A 108 11.63 -3.70 -0.98
C VAL A 108 11.74 -3.50 0.53
N PHE A 109 11.08 -2.46 1.07
CA PHE A 109 11.07 -2.20 2.51
C PHE A 109 10.36 -3.32 3.29
N ALA A 110 9.23 -3.81 2.81
CA ALA A 110 8.48 -4.90 3.45
C ALA A 110 9.31 -6.17 3.56
N VAL A 111 10.05 -6.54 2.50
CA VAL A 111 10.93 -7.70 2.52
C VAL A 111 12.13 -7.47 3.45
N LEU A 112 12.75 -6.29 3.39
CA LEU A 112 13.85 -5.92 4.29
C LEU A 112 13.43 -6.01 5.76
N PHE A 113 12.27 -5.47 6.10
CA PHE A 113 11.71 -5.55 7.44
C PHE A 113 11.26 -6.95 7.82
N SER A 114 10.73 -7.74 6.88
CA SER A 114 10.45 -9.16 7.13
C SER A 114 11.71 -9.95 7.50
N PHE A 115 12.82 -9.71 6.81
CA PHE A 115 14.11 -10.32 7.16
C PHE A 115 14.58 -9.90 8.57
N ILE A 116 14.51 -8.60 8.89
CA ILE A 116 15.01 -8.05 10.16
C ILE A 116 14.13 -8.44 11.36
N PHE A 117 12.80 -8.32 11.23
CA PHE A 117 11.86 -8.45 12.35
C PHE A 117 11.24 -9.85 12.47
N LEU A 118 11.06 -10.58 11.37
CA LEU A 118 10.46 -11.91 11.37
C LEU A 118 11.49 -13.03 11.19
N GLY A 119 12.75 -12.70 10.90
CA GLY A 119 13.80 -13.70 10.67
C GLY A 119 13.58 -14.54 9.42
N GLU A 120 12.76 -14.09 8.47
CA GLU A 120 12.51 -14.80 7.22
C GLU A 120 13.83 -14.93 6.43
N VAL A 121 14.30 -16.16 6.15
CA VAL A 121 15.54 -16.36 5.39
C VAL A 121 15.31 -16.04 3.92
N LEU A 122 16.00 -15.02 3.42
CA LEU A 122 15.93 -14.66 2.00
C LEU A 122 16.69 -15.69 1.15
N SER A 123 15.96 -16.41 0.30
CA SER A 123 16.58 -17.23 -0.73
C SER A 123 17.23 -16.34 -1.80
N LEU A 124 18.27 -16.86 -2.47
CA LEU A 124 18.93 -16.17 -3.59
C LEU A 124 17.93 -15.80 -4.70
N SER A 125 16.96 -16.67 -4.97
CA SER A 125 15.88 -16.42 -5.93
C SER A 125 14.99 -15.24 -5.54
N SER A 126 14.68 -15.09 -4.25
CA SER A 126 13.91 -13.95 -3.73
C SER A 126 14.68 -12.64 -3.87
N GLY A 127 16.00 -12.67 -3.60
CA GLY A 127 16.87 -11.51 -3.81
C GLY A 127 16.89 -11.03 -5.27
N ILE A 128 16.99 -11.96 -6.22
CA ILE A 128 16.95 -11.64 -7.66
C ILE A 128 15.58 -11.07 -8.06
N ALA A 129 14.48 -11.66 -7.56
CA ALA A 129 13.13 -11.15 -7.83
C ALA A 129 12.94 -9.71 -7.35
N ILE A 130 13.44 -9.39 -6.15
CA ILE A 130 13.40 -8.02 -5.59
C ILE A 130 14.18 -7.04 -6.46
N LEU A 131 15.38 -7.42 -6.92
CA LEU A 131 16.18 -6.59 -7.82
C LEU A 131 15.44 -6.32 -9.14
N ILE A 132 14.83 -7.34 -9.75
CA ILE A 132 14.05 -7.20 -10.98
C ILE A 132 12.86 -6.25 -10.77
N ILE A 133 12.12 -6.41 -9.67
CA ILE A 133 10.98 -5.53 -9.34
C ILE A 133 11.49 -4.10 -9.16
N PHE A 134 12.57 -3.89 -8.41
CA PHE A 134 13.13 -2.57 -8.17
C PHE A 134 13.57 -1.87 -9.47
N ILE A 135 14.26 -2.59 -10.35
CA ILE A 135 14.64 -2.08 -11.69
C ILE A 135 13.39 -1.75 -12.49
N GLY A 136 12.36 -2.62 -12.49
CA GLY A 136 11.09 -2.37 -13.16
C GLY A 136 10.39 -1.10 -12.68
N LEU A 137 10.39 -0.85 -11.36
CA LEU A 137 9.82 0.38 -10.78
C LEU A 137 10.56 1.64 -11.23
N ILE A 138 11.89 1.58 -11.31
CA ILE A 138 12.70 2.69 -11.85
C ILE A 138 12.34 2.93 -13.32
N LEU A 139 12.29 1.88 -14.14
CA LEU A 139 11.98 1.98 -15.56
C LEU A 139 10.59 2.59 -15.81
N VAL A 140 9.58 2.22 -15.02
CA VAL A 140 8.23 2.81 -15.11
C VAL A 140 8.20 4.28 -14.66
N SER A 141 9.07 4.67 -13.74
CA SER A 141 9.16 6.05 -13.25
C SER A 141 9.79 7.01 -14.27
N VAL A 142 10.58 6.49 -15.22
CA VAL A 142 11.28 7.30 -16.23
C VAL A 142 10.38 7.54 -17.44
N LYS A 143 10.26 8.80 -17.84
CA LYS A 143 9.31 9.23 -18.88
C LYS A 143 9.72 8.83 -20.31
N SER A 144 11.00 8.51 -20.56
CA SER A 144 11.51 8.09 -21.88
C SER A 144 12.74 7.18 -21.79
N PHE A 145 12.71 6.05 -22.50
CA PHE A 145 13.85 5.11 -22.64
C PHE A 145 15.03 5.72 -23.43
N SER A 146 14.79 6.70 -24.32
CA SER A 146 15.84 7.31 -25.16
C SER A 146 16.66 8.37 -24.42
N LYS A 147 16.14 8.88 -23.30
CA LYS A 147 16.88 9.68 -22.32
C LYS A 147 16.92 8.90 -21.02
N PHE A 148 17.85 7.94 -20.92
CA PHE A 148 18.38 7.48 -19.62
C PHE A 148 19.27 8.57 -18.97
N SER A 149 19.11 9.82 -19.38
CA SER A 149 19.44 10.95 -18.53
C SER A 149 18.40 10.92 -17.42
N CYS A 150 18.77 10.43 -16.23
CA CYS A 150 18.04 10.78 -15.04
C CYS A 150 17.91 12.30 -15.06
N ASP A 151 16.76 12.84 -15.47
CA ASP A 151 16.40 14.21 -15.15
C ASP A 151 16.23 14.18 -13.63
N ALA A 152 17.36 14.37 -12.95
CA ALA A 152 17.45 14.37 -11.50
C ALA A 152 16.39 15.34 -10.95
N GLU A 153 16.06 16.39 -11.70
CA GLU A 153 14.96 17.33 -11.44
C GLU A 153 13.57 16.70 -11.35
N THR A 154 13.27 15.66 -12.14
CA THR A 154 11.99 14.93 -12.09
C THR A 154 11.95 13.97 -10.89
N LEU A 155 13.09 13.31 -10.60
CA LEU A 155 13.27 12.44 -9.43
C LEU A 155 13.44 13.21 -8.11
N LEU A 156 13.89 14.46 -8.17
CA LEU A 156 14.00 15.42 -7.06
C LEU A 156 12.77 16.32 -6.97
N SER A 157 11.71 16.01 -7.73
CA SER A 157 10.44 16.72 -7.60
C SER A 157 9.95 16.62 -6.15
N PRO A 158 9.29 17.68 -5.62
CA PRO A 158 8.96 17.76 -4.20
C PRO A 158 8.07 16.62 -3.68
N GLY A 159 7.42 15.86 -4.56
CA GLY A 159 6.62 14.69 -4.20
C GLY A 159 7.41 13.40 -3.98
N VAL A 160 8.59 13.23 -4.58
CA VAL A 160 9.35 11.96 -4.51
C VAL A 160 9.85 11.65 -3.11
N PRO A 161 10.45 12.59 -2.34
CA PRO A 161 10.83 12.32 -0.96
C PRO A 161 9.64 11.91 -0.08
N ILE A 162 8.47 12.51 -0.31
CA ILE A 162 7.23 12.19 0.42
C ILE A 162 6.71 10.80 0.01
N ALA A 163 6.85 10.43 -1.26
CA ALA A 163 6.50 9.10 -1.76
C ALA A 163 7.44 8.00 -1.21
N LEU A 164 8.75 8.28 -1.08
CA LEU A 164 9.69 7.38 -0.43
C LEU A 164 9.40 7.21 1.06
N PHE A 165 9.03 8.29 1.75
CA PHE A 165 8.58 8.20 3.13
C PHE A 165 7.29 7.37 3.25
N THR A 166 6.36 7.57 2.31
CA THR A 166 5.13 6.77 2.22
C THR A 166 5.44 5.29 2.05
N SER A 167 6.36 4.94 1.16
CA SER A 167 6.71 3.55 0.89
C SER A 167 7.40 2.86 2.06
N LEU A 168 8.28 3.57 2.75
CA LEU A 168 8.89 3.12 4.00
C LEU A 168 7.81 2.77 5.04
N MET A 169 6.86 3.68 5.27
CA MET A 169 5.78 3.51 6.24
C MET A 169 4.85 2.34 5.89
N TRP A 170 4.48 2.16 4.61
CA TRP A 170 3.73 0.96 4.18
C TRP A 170 4.54 -0.31 4.36
N GLY A 171 5.86 -0.26 4.15
CA GLY A 171 6.74 -1.41 4.34
C GLY A 171 6.67 -1.92 5.77
N ILE A 172 6.84 -1.03 6.75
CA ILE A 172 6.73 -1.36 8.19
C ILE A 172 5.36 -1.94 8.49
N MET A 173 4.30 -1.27 8.00
CA MET A 173 2.92 -1.68 8.26
C MET A 173 2.61 -3.08 7.72
N PHE A 174 2.99 -3.40 6.48
CA PHE A 174 2.78 -4.74 5.91
C PHE A 174 3.56 -5.83 6.65
N THR A 175 4.76 -5.52 7.13
CA THR A 175 5.52 -6.45 7.96
C THR A 175 4.82 -6.70 9.30
N LEU A 176 4.31 -5.64 9.96
CA LEU A 176 3.55 -5.78 11.20
C LEU A 176 2.25 -6.59 11.02
N TRP A 177 1.60 -6.47 9.85
CA TRP A 177 0.39 -7.24 9.53
C TRP A 177 0.61 -8.74 9.46
N LYS A 178 1.84 -9.21 9.21
CA LYS A 178 2.16 -10.64 9.20
C LYS A 178 2.20 -11.25 10.62
N ILE A 179 2.47 -10.45 11.65
CA ILE A 179 2.70 -10.95 13.02
C ILE A 179 1.50 -11.71 13.60
N PRO A 180 0.24 -11.21 13.51
CA PRO A 180 -0.92 -11.93 14.05
C PRO A 180 -1.27 -13.21 13.28
N ALA A 181 -0.77 -13.37 12.04
CA ALA A 181 -1.05 -14.53 11.20
C ALA A 181 -0.09 -15.71 11.45
N MET A 182 0.98 -15.50 12.23
CA MET A 182 1.99 -16.52 12.54
C MET A 182 1.81 -17.17 13.92
N GLY A 183 0.81 -16.74 14.70
CA GLY A 183 0.53 -17.22 16.06
C GLY A 183 -0.74 -18.03 16.18
#